data_AF-A0A258E5V9-F1
#
_entry.id   AF-A0A258E5V9-F1
#
_cell.length_a   1.000
_cell.length_b   1.000
_cell.length_c   1.000
_cell.angle_alpha   90.00
_cell.angle_beta   90.00
_cell.angle_gamma   90.00
#
_symmetry.space_group_name_H-M   'P 1'
#
loop_
_entity.id
_entity.type
_entity.pdbx_description
1 polymer ?
#
loop_
_entity_poly.entity_id
_entity_poly.type
_entity_poly.pdbx_seq_one_letter_code
_entity_poly.pdbx_strand_id
1 'polypeptide(L)'
;TFPVFEKNIYYRLIKRFGSLEFISPIKSVLRNTSSTSSWIVYPNPSSGQAMTVANTNWNGSFDSSLRLELFDSGNYFQQVELNNLFQNKVELNTVFREIPKGILYLRIIQDGKVDVIKLINSD
;
A
#
# COMPACT_ATOMS: atom_id res chain seq x y z
N THR A 1 9.92 -7.98 -1.45
CA THR A 1 9.03 -6.83 -1.13
C THR A 1 9.40 -6.32 0.26
N PHE A 2 9.59 -5.02 0.45
CA PHE A 2 10.07 -4.45 1.73
C PHE A 2 9.00 -4.54 2.83
N PRO A 3 9.36 -4.87 4.10
CA PRO A 3 8.44 -4.76 5.23
C PRO A 3 8.14 -3.29 5.50
N VAL A 4 6.86 -2.92 5.44
CA VAL A 4 6.40 -1.51 5.38
C VAL A 4 6.33 -0.85 6.77
N PHE A 5 6.62 -1.60 7.84
CA PHE A 5 6.39 -1.17 9.22
C PHE A 5 7.58 -0.51 9.91
N GLU A 6 8.79 -0.61 9.36
CA GLU A 6 9.98 -0.05 9.99
C GLU A 6 10.32 1.34 9.43
N LYS A 7 10.35 2.35 10.32
CA LYS A 7 10.74 3.73 10.00
C LYS A 7 12.19 3.83 9.52
N ASN A 8 13.03 2.94 10.04
CA ASN A 8 14.45 2.82 9.74
C ASN A 8 14.72 1.40 9.26
N ILE A 9 15.32 1.26 8.09
CA ILE A 9 15.80 -0.05 7.63
C ILE A 9 17.32 -0.03 7.67
N TYR A 10 17.91 -1.00 8.34
CA TYR A 10 19.35 -1.24 8.35
C TYR A 10 19.65 -2.41 7.43
N TYR A 11 20.50 -2.20 6.44
CA TYR A 11 20.92 -3.27 5.54
C TYR A 11 22.41 -3.20 5.23
N ARG A 12 22.97 -4.33 4.83
CA ARG A 12 24.31 -4.42 4.26
C ARG A 12 24.29 -5.42 3.10
N LEU A 13 25.20 -5.25 2.16
CA LEU A 13 25.39 -6.16 1.04
C LEU A 13 26.51 -7.14 1.39
N ILE A 14 26.27 -8.42 1.12
CA ILE A 14 27.27 -9.48 1.22
C ILE A 14 27.47 -10.03 -0.19
N LYS A 15 28.70 -9.97 -0.69
CA LYS A 15 29.07 -10.51 -2.00
C LYS A 15 30.02 -11.68 -1.81
N ARG A 16 29.64 -12.86 -2.30
CA ARG A 16 30.44 -14.09 -2.21
C ARG A 16 31.06 -14.42 -3.56
N PHE A 17 32.36 -14.69 -3.57
CA PHE A 17 33.13 -15.15 -4.72
C PHE A 17 33.95 -16.38 -4.33
N GLY A 18 33.43 -17.57 -4.58
CA GLY A 18 34.04 -18.80 -4.06
C GLY A 18 34.09 -18.79 -2.52
N SER A 19 35.29 -18.86 -1.94
CA SER A 19 35.52 -18.77 -0.50
C SER A 19 35.69 -17.33 0.02
N LEU A 20 35.76 -16.33 -0.87
CA LEU A 20 35.94 -14.94 -0.48
C LEU A 20 34.59 -14.27 -0.22
N GLU A 21 34.47 -13.59 0.91
CA GLU A 21 33.28 -12.81 1.28
C GLU A 21 33.64 -11.32 1.43
N PHE A 22 32.95 -10.47 0.67
CA PHE A 22 33.04 -9.03 0.78
C PHE A 22 31.79 -8.49 1.47
N ILE A 23 32.00 -7.73 2.55
CA ILE A 23 30.92 -7.20 3.38
C ILE A 23 30.92 -5.68 3.24
N SER A 24 29.80 -5.10 2.81
CA SER A 24 29.66 -3.64 2.76
C SER A 24 29.43 -3.06 4.17
N PRO A 25 29.70 -1.77 4.37
CA PRO A 25 29.21 -1.05 5.54
C PRO A 25 27.68 -1.18 5.69
N ILE A 26 27.20 -1.08 6.93
CA ILE A 26 25.77 -1.00 7.23
C ILE A 26 25.26 0.36 6.76
N LYS A 27 24.21 0.35 5.95
CA LYS A 27 23.50 1.55 5.51
C LYS A 27 22.17 1.63 6.24
N SER A 28 21.82 2.81 6.72
CA SER A 28 20.49 3.13 7.20
C SER A 28 19.71 3.85 6.10
N VAL A 29 18.46 3.44 5.89
CA VAL A 29 17.50 4.17 5.08
C VAL A 29 16.47 4.73 6.04
N LEU A 30 16.49 6.06 6.21
CA LEU A 30 15.44 6.77 6.89
C LEU A 30 14.35 7.07 5.87
N ARG A 31 13.13 6.54 6.10
CA ARG A 31 12.00 6.96 5.28
C ARG A 31 11.60 8.36 5.73
N ASN A 32 11.86 9.38 4.90
CA ASN A 32 11.25 10.69 5.07
C ASN A 32 9.74 10.53 4.82
N THR A 33 8.97 10.33 5.89
CA THR A 33 7.51 10.29 5.85
C THR A 33 6.98 11.71 5.82
N SER A 34 7.30 12.44 4.75
CA SER A 34 6.58 13.65 4.35
C SER A 34 5.56 13.29 3.27
N SER A 35 4.95 12.10 3.33
CA SER A 35 3.76 11.82 2.54
C SER A 35 2.60 12.53 3.21
N THR A 36 1.94 13.42 2.46
CA THR A 36 0.67 14.03 2.86
C THR A 36 -0.43 12.98 3.03
N SER A 37 -0.29 11.85 2.33
CA SER A 37 -1.18 10.71 2.44
C SER A 37 -0.81 9.80 3.61
N SER A 38 -1.78 9.51 4.48
CA SER A 38 -1.68 8.50 5.53
C SER A 38 -2.01 7.09 5.02
N TRP A 39 -2.40 6.95 3.76
CA TRP A 39 -2.83 5.69 3.17
C TRP A 39 -1.73 5.09 2.32
N ILE A 40 -1.57 3.77 2.43
CA ILE A 40 -0.62 2.97 1.68
C ILE A 40 -1.29 1.71 1.16
N VAL A 41 -0.80 1.15 0.06
CA VAL A 41 -1.23 -0.17 -0.44
C VAL A 41 -0.04 -1.10 -0.57
N TYR A 42 -0.22 -2.33 -0.12
CA TYR A 42 0.79 -3.39 -0.22
C TYR A 42 0.14 -4.78 -0.39
N PRO A 43 0.77 -5.70 -1.14
CA PRO A 43 1.91 -5.45 -2.02
C PRO A 43 1.52 -4.54 -3.20
N ASN A 44 2.47 -3.73 -3.66
CA ASN A 44 2.32 -2.89 -4.84
C ASN A 44 3.70 -2.73 -5.52
N PRO A 45 3.97 -3.32 -6.69
CA PRO A 45 3.05 -4.12 -7.51
C PRO A 45 2.50 -5.36 -6.78
N SER A 46 1.26 -5.73 -7.08
CA SER A 46 0.63 -6.96 -6.61
C SER A 46 0.66 -8.03 -7.69
N SER A 47 0.86 -9.28 -7.29
CA SER A 47 0.76 -10.47 -8.13
C SER A 47 -0.65 -11.08 -8.07
N GLY A 48 -1.70 -10.25 -8.19
CA GLY A 48 -3.11 -10.70 -8.11
C GLY A 48 -3.58 -11.22 -6.74
N GLN A 49 -2.68 -11.33 -5.77
CA GLN A 49 -2.96 -11.76 -4.40
C GLN A 49 -3.52 -10.62 -3.53
N ALA A 50 -3.96 -10.96 -2.32
CA ALA A 50 -4.53 -10.09 -1.29
C ALA A 50 -3.80 -8.74 -1.15
N MET A 51 -4.29 -7.73 -1.87
CA MET A 51 -3.84 -6.35 -1.72
C MET A 51 -4.49 -5.75 -0.49
N THR A 52 -3.70 -5.16 0.38
CA THR A 52 -4.18 -4.47 1.57
C THR A 52 -3.93 -2.99 1.44
N VAL A 53 -4.98 -2.19 1.61
CA VAL A 53 -4.86 -0.76 1.88
C VAL A 53 -4.82 -0.54 3.38
N ALA A 54 -3.90 0.30 3.86
CA ALA A 54 -3.74 0.57 5.28
C ALA A 54 -3.54 2.06 5.56
N ASN A 55 -4.12 2.54 6.66
CA ASN A 55 -3.90 3.88 7.17
C ASN A 55 -2.83 3.84 8.28
N THR A 56 -1.68 4.48 8.05
CA THR A 56 -0.56 4.51 8.99
C THR A 56 -0.77 5.50 10.14
N ASN A 57 -1.71 6.44 10.00
CA ASN A 57 -2.04 7.46 11.00
C ASN A 57 -3.44 7.25 11.58
N TRP A 58 -3.96 6.02 11.53
CA TRP A 58 -5.27 5.70 12.05
C TRP A 58 -5.36 5.96 13.55
N ASN A 59 -6.29 6.81 13.97
CA ASN A 59 -6.50 7.20 15.36
C ASN A 59 -7.79 6.62 15.98
N GLY A 60 -8.48 5.70 15.31
CA GLY A 60 -9.59 4.96 15.92
C GLY A 60 -10.94 5.69 15.96
N SER A 61 -11.19 6.67 15.10
CA SER A 61 -12.54 7.25 14.97
C SER A 61 -13.51 6.21 14.39
N PHE A 62 -14.37 5.67 15.26
CA PHE A 62 -15.33 4.61 14.94
C PHE A 62 -16.43 5.04 13.95
N ASP A 63 -16.62 6.34 13.72
CA ASP A 63 -17.72 6.90 12.92
C ASP A 63 -17.31 7.44 11.54
N SER A 64 -16.07 7.21 11.11
CA SER A 64 -15.64 7.68 9.78
C SER A 64 -16.09 6.72 8.67
N SER A 65 -16.89 7.22 7.72
CA SER A 65 -17.21 6.52 6.48
C SER A 65 -15.98 6.54 5.56
N LEU A 66 -15.58 5.38 5.06
CA LEU A 66 -14.49 5.26 4.09
C LEU A 66 -15.07 4.89 2.72
N ARG A 67 -14.86 5.73 1.72
CA ARG A 67 -15.21 5.40 0.33
C ARG A 67 -13.95 5.08 -0.46
N LEU A 68 -13.98 3.94 -1.13
CA LEU A 68 -12.93 3.44 -2.00
C LEU A 68 -13.44 3.43 -3.43
N GLU A 69 -12.73 4.09 -4.33
CA GLU A 69 -13.00 4.12 -5.77
C GLU A 69 -11.78 3.55 -6.49
N LEU A 70 -11.95 2.48 -7.25
CA LEU A 70 -10.90 1.83 -8.03
C LEU A 70 -11.19 2.02 -9.51
N PHE A 71 -10.24 2.61 -10.24
CA PHE A 71 -10.41 2.93 -11.66
C PHE A 71 -9.13 2.83 -12.47
N ASP A 72 -9.25 2.65 -13.78
CA ASP A 72 -8.15 2.75 -14.73
C ASP A 72 -8.33 3.93 -15.71
N SER A 73 -7.40 4.10 -16.64
CA SER A 73 -7.52 5.11 -17.71
C SER A 73 -8.45 4.68 -18.85
N GLY A 74 -9.02 3.48 -18.77
CA GLY A 74 -9.95 2.93 -19.73
C GLY A 74 -11.37 3.13 -19.24
N ASN A 75 -12.09 2.02 -19.04
CA ASN A 75 -13.51 2.00 -18.68
C ASN A 75 -13.78 1.25 -17.37
N TYR A 76 -12.74 0.85 -16.63
CA TYR A 76 -12.94 0.16 -15.37
C TYR A 76 -13.19 1.17 -14.25
N PHE A 77 -14.31 1.00 -13.54
CA PHE A 77 -14.64 1.75 -12.33
C PHE A 77 -15.44 0.86 -11.38
N GLN A 78 -14.99 0.76 -10.13
CA GLN A 78 -15.76 0.19 -9.04
C GLN A 78 -15.68 1.10 -7.82
N GLN A 79 -16.79 1.22 -7.09
CA GLN A 79 -16.86 1.99 -5.87
C GLN A 79 -17.43 1.13 -4.75
N VAL A 80 -16.83 1.23 -3.56
CA VAL A 80 -17.36 0.64 -2.33
C VAL A 80 -17.30 1.63 -1.20
N GLU A 81 -18.34 1.65 -0.39
CA GLU A 81 -18.44 2.45 0.82
C GLU A 81 -18.43 1.51 2.03
N LEU A 82 -17.48 1.75 2.93
CA LEU A 82 -17.28 0.99 4.15
C LEU A 82 -17.68 1.87 5.32
N ASN A 83 -18.76 1.47 5.97
CA ASN A 83 -19.24 2.09 7.20
C ASN A 83 -18.66 1.35 8.40
N ASN A 84 -18.37 2.08 9.48
CA ASN A 84 -17.84 1.53 10.74
C ASN A 84 -16.51 0.79 10.54
N LEU A 85 -15.48 1.51 10.08
CA LEU A 85 -14.16 0.92 9.89
C LEU A 85 -13.51 0.60 11.25
N PHE A 86 -13.62 -0.66 11.69
CA PHE A 86 -13.04 -1.10 12.96
C PHE A 86 -11.53 -1.35 12.90
N GLN A 87 -10.96 -1.36 11.70
CA GLN A 87 -9.56 -1.71 11.45
C GLN A 87 -8.89 -0.64 10.59
N ASN A 88 -7.60 -0.41 10.81
CA ASN A 88 -6.80 0.49 9.98
C ASN A 88 -6.40 -0.11 8.63
N LYS A 89 -6.96 -1.27 8.26
CA LYS A 89 -6.61 -2.07 7.09
C LYS A 89 -7.86 -2.56 6.41
N VAL A 90 -7.82 -2.61 5.08
CA VAL A 90 -8.88 -3.17 4.25
C VAL A 90 -8.22 -4.01 3.17
N GLU A 91 -8.65 -5.27 3.03
CA GLU A 91 -8.21 -6.14 1.95
C GLU A 91 -9.03 -5.86 0.69
N LEU A 92 -8.39 -5.28 -0.33
CA LEU A 92 -9.05 -4.82 -1.56
C LEU A 92 -9.77 -5.96 -2.29
N ASN A 93 -9.22 -7.17 -2.30
CA ASN A 93 -9.84 -8.34 -2.93
C ASN A 93 -11.12 -8.81 -2.24
N THR A 94 -11.35 -8.44 -0.97
CA THR A 94 -12.59 -8.76 -0.26
C THR A 94 -13.69 -7.74 -0.53
N VAL A 95 -13.30 -6.53 -0.94
CA VAL A 95 -14.17 -5.38 -1.12
C VAL A 95 -14.55 -5.22 -2.60
N PHE A 96 -13.58 -5.40 -3.48
CA PHE A 96 -13.75 -5.38 -4.94
C PHE A 96 -13.82 -6.82 -5.46
N ARG A 97 -14.83 -7.13 -6.28
CA ARG A 97 -15.10 -8.50 -6.74
C ARG A 97 -14.01 -9.05 -7.66
N GLU A 98 -13.52 -8.22 -8.57
CA GLU A 98 -12.47 -8.57 -9.53
C GLU A 98 -11.64 -7.32 -9.81
N ILE A 99 -10.33 -7.38 -9.56
CA ILE A 99 -9.42 -6.28 -9.80
C ILE A 99 -8.66 -6.57 -11.10
N PRO A 100 -8.79 -5.75 -12.16
CA PRO A 100 -8.18 -6.04 -13.44
C PRO A 100 -6.66 -5.95 -13.38
N LYS A 101 -6.00 -6.56 -14.38
CA LYS A 101 -4.56 -6.41 -14.60
C LYS A 101 -4.24 -5.00 -15.08
N GLY A 102 -3.06 -4.50 -14.70
CA GLY A 102 -2.49 -3.27 -15.23
C GLY A 102 -2.34 -2.17 -14.18
N ILE A 103 -2.31 -0.93 -14.66
CA ILE A 103 -2.18 0.26 -13.83
C ILE A 103 -3.57 0.72 -13.43
N LEU A 104 -3.80 0.77 -12.12
CA LEU A 104 -5.05 1.21 -11.50
C LEU A 104 -4.77 2.40 -10.58
N TYR A 105 -5.83 3.14 -10.26
CA TYR A 105 -5.82 4.20 -9.28
C TYR A 105 -6.88 3.89 -8.24
N LEU A 106 -6.46 3.82 -6.99
CA LEU A 106 -7.35 3.72 -5.84
C LEU A 106 -7.48 5.13 -5.25
N ARG A 107 -8.66 5.72 -5.40
CA ARG A 107 -9.05 6.92 -4.67
C ARG A 107 -9.72 6.52 -3.36
N ILE A 108 -9.25 7.11 -2.28
CA ILE A 108 -9.69 6.89 -0.92
C ILE A 108 -10.26 8.20 -0.42
N ILE A 109 -11.51 8.19 0.01
CA ILE A 109 -12.23 9.36 0.49
C ILE A 109 -12.64 9.11 1.94
N GLN A 110 -12.14 9.93 2.86
CA GLN A 110 -12.43 9.83 4.28
C GLN A 110 -12.53 11.25 4.86
N ASP A 111 -13.65 11.55 5.54
CA ASP A 111 -13.89 12.85 6.20
C ASP A 111 -13.62 14.07 5.27
N GLY A 112 -13.99 13.95 4.00
CA GLY A 112 -13.77 14.98 2.97
C GLY A 112 -12.33 15.10 2.45
N LYS A 113 -11.38 14.34 3.00
CA LYS A 113 -10.03 14.21 2.45
C LYS A 113 -10.00 13.16 1.36
N VAL A 114 -9.22 13.44 0.31
CA VAL A 114 -9.08 12.57 -0.85
C VAL A 114 -7.61 12.21 -1.03
N ASP A 115 -7.33 10.92 -1.01
CA ASP A 115 -6.03 10.35 -1.31
C ASP A 115 -6.12 9.49 -2.57
N VAL A 116 -5.11 9.56 -3.44
CA VAL A 116 -5.06 8.74 -4.66
C VAL A 116 -3.76 7.96 -4.69
N ILE A 117 -3.88 6.64 -4.73
CA ILE A 117 -2.75 5.70 -4.74
C ILE A 117 -2.73 5.00 -6.09
N LYS A 118 -1.60 5.11 -6.79
CA LYS A 118 -1.33 4.31 -7.99
C LYS A 118 -1.07 2.86 -7.59
N LEU A 119 -1.76 1.94 -8.22
CA LEU A 119 -1.66 0.49 -8.05
C LEU A 119 -1.18 -0.16 -9.34
N ILE A 120 -0.41 -1.22 -9.21
CA ILE A 120 0.03 -2.05 -10.33
C ILE A 120 -0.36 -3.49 -9.99
N ASN A 121 -1.34 -4.05 -10.70
CA ASN A 121 -1.72 -5.45 -10.59
C ASN A 121 -1.13 -6.23 -11.78
N SER A 122 -0.21 -7.16 -11.53
CA SER A 122 0.51 -7.88 -12.58
C SER A 122 -0.14 -9.19 -12.99
N ASP A 123 -1.05 -9.75 -12.19
CA ASP A 123 -1.76 -11.01 -12.46
C ASP A 123 -3.27 -10.86 -12.56
#